data_AF-A0A4Z0QCZ5-F1
#
_entry.id   AF-A0A4Z0QCZ5-F1
#
_cell.length_a   1.000
_cell.length_b   1.000
_cell.length_c   1.000
_cell.angle_alpha   90.00
_cell.angle_beta   90.00
_cell.angle_gamma   90.00
#
_symmetry.space_group_name_H-M   'P 1'
#
loop_
_entity.id
_entity.type
_entity.pdbx_description
1 polymer ?
#
loop_
_entity_poly.entity_id
_entity_poly.type
_entity_poly.pdbx_seq_one_letter_code
_entity_poly.pdbx_strand_id
1 'polypeptide(L)' 'MEKVKLKSFLGTTQAPADTEQRENYWQLIGKSGEIIDANENHDGRVLVLFDNNLDDYDLESHNPVKNSLWIRLSDLAIEG' A
#
# COMPACT_ATOMS: atom_id res chain seq x y z
N MET A 1 -7.27 14.66 -5.89
CA MET A 1 -6.70 13.34 -5.58
C MET A 1 -6.26 13.38 -4.14
N GLU A 2 -6.53 12.32 -3.38
CA GLU A 2 -6.42 12.33 -1.92
C GLU A 2 -5.07 11.76 -1.48
N LYS A 3 -4.30 12.54 -0.71
CA LYS A 3 -3.02 12.12 -0.16
C LYS A 3 -3.25 11.27 1.08
N VAL A 4 -2.48 10.21 1.20
CA VAL A 4 -2.62 9.22 2.28
C VAL A 4 -1.27 8.74 2.77
N LYS A 5 -1.23 8.31 4.02
CA LYS A 5 -0.13 7.55 4.61
C LYS A 5 -0.59 6.15 5.00
N LEU A 6 0.22 5.15 4.70
CA LEU A 6 -0.03 3.77 5.12
C LEU A 6 0.25 3.64 6.63
N LYS A 7 -0.76 3.27 7.43
CA LYS A 7 -0.60 3.09 8.89
C LYS A 7 -0.57 1.62 9.33
N SER A 8 -1.08 0.72 8.50
CA SER A 8 -1.02 -0.74 8.66
C SER A 8 -1.14 -1.40 7.28
N PHE A 9 -0.89 -2.70 7.20
CA PHE A 9 -1.16 -3.48 5.98
C PHE A 9 -1.88 -4.77 6.38
N LEU A 10 -3.01 -5.05 5.73
CA LEU A 10 -3.91 -6.16 6.06
C LEU A 10 -4.36 -6.15 7.54
N GLY A 11 -4.44 -4.97 8.15
CA GLY A 11 -4.85 -4.77 9.53
C GLY A 11 -3.75 -4.99 10.59
N THR A 12 -2.50 -5.24 10.21
CA THR A 12 -1.38 -5.39 11.15
C THR A 12 -0.26 -4.39 10.85
N THR A 13 0.56 -4.10 11.87
CA THR A 13 1.73 -3.21 11.75
C THR A 13 3.04 -3.95 11.55
N GLN A 14 3.00 -5.28 11.60
CA GLN A 14 4.15 -6.16 11.40
C GLN A 14 3.74 -7.31 10.48
N ALA A 15 4.68 -7.71 9.63
CA ALA A 15 4.52 -8.85 8.75
C ALA A 15 4.53 -10.17 9.56
N PRO A 16 3.75 -11.18 9.15
CA PRO A 16 3.94 -12.56 9.60
C PRO A 16 5.39 -13.04 9.40
N ALA A 17 5.86 -13.93 10.28
CA ALA A 17 7.26 -14.38 10.30
C ALA A 17 7.71 -15.10 9.02
N ASP A 18 6.77 -15.65 8.26
CA ASP A 18 6.95 -16.40 7.02
C ASP A 18 6.69 -15.57 5.74
N THR A 19 6.53 -14.25 5.87
CA THR A 19 6.32 -13.36 4.73
C THR A 19 7.56 -13.33 3.84
N GLU A 20 7.39 -13.65 2.56
CA GLU A 20 8.47 -13.52 1.57
C GLU A 20 8.90 -12.06 1.43
N GLN A 21 10.22 -11.80 1.29
CA GLN A 21 10.76 -10.44 1.20
C GLN A 21 10.06 -9.60 0.12
N ARG A 22 9.83 -10.20 -1.04
CA ARG A 22 9.17 -9.56 -2.20
C ARG A 22 7.69 -9.23 -2.01
N GLU A 23 7.06 -9.84 -1.02
CA GLU A 23 5.65 -9.61 -0.65
C GLU A 23 5.53 -8.84 0.68
N ASN A 24 6.64 -8.41 1.26
CA ASN A 24 6.68 -7.76 2.57
C ASN A 24 6.31 -6.27 2.49
N TYR A 25 5.07 -5.98 2.08
CA TYR A 25 4.55 -4.61 1.92
C TYR A 25 4.42 -3.84 3.25
N TRP A 26 4.57 -4.51 4.40
CA TRP A 26 4.68 -3.83 5.71
C TRP A 26 5.86 -2.86 5.78
N GLN A 27 6.88 -3.02 4.93
CA GLN A 27 7.99 -2.07 4.78
C GLN A 27 7.53 -0.66 4.35
N LEU A 28 6.35 -0.55 3.75
CA LEU A 28 5.76 0.72 3.31
C LEU A 28 4.96 1.43 4.40
N ILE A 29 4.85 0.86 5.61
CA ILE A 29 4.17 1.54 6.72
C ILE A 29 4.91 2.83 7.05
N GLY A 30 4.15 3.91 7.18
CA GLY A 30 4.65 5.27 7.35
C GLY A 30 5.03 5.98 6.05
N LYS A 31 4.97 5.31 4.89
CA LYS A 31 5.18 5.95 3.58
C LYS A 31 3.89 6.59 3.09
N SER A 32 4.07 7.67 2.34
CA SER A 32 2.97 8.45 1.74
C SER A 32 2.71 8.01 0.30
N GLY A 33 1.50 8.27 -0.15
CA GLY A 33 1.04 8.01 -1.49
C GLY A 33 -0.26 8.74 -1.79
N GLU A 34 -0.87 8.37 -2.90
CA GLU A 34 -2.06 9.02 -3.44
C GLU A 34 -3.06 7.98 -3.93
N ILE A 35 -4.33 8.18 -3.60
CA ILE A 35 -5.40 7.33 -4.13
C ILE A 35 -5.61 7.70 -5.61
N ILE A 36 -5.26 6.77 -6.50
CA ILE A 36 -5.38 6.92 -7.95
C ILE A 36 -6.62 6.19 -8.51
N ASP A 37 -7.19 5.25 -7.76
CA ASP A 37 -8.52 4.70 -8.00
C ASP A 37 -9.26 4.54 -6.67
N ALA A 38 -10.29 5.37 -6.46
CA ALA A 38 -11.11 5.38 -5.26
C ALA A 38 -12.31 4.41 -5.34
N ASN A 39 -12.53 3.75 -6.49
CA ASN A 39 -13.56 2.72 -6.58
C ASN A 39 -13.06 1.49 -5.82
N GLU A 40 -13.64 1.26 -4.65
CA GLU A 40 -13.33 0.08 -3.86
C GLU A 40 -13.56 -1.19 -4.69
N ASN A 41 -12.57 -2.08 -4.68
CA ASN A 41 -12.76 -3.42 -5.23
C ASN A 41 -13.68 -4.26 -4.29
N HIS A 42 -13.95 -5.52 -4.65
CA HIS A 42 -14.81 -6.41 -3.86
C HIS A 42 -14.31 -6.66 -2.42
N ASP A 43 -13.05 -6.34 -2.12
CA ASP A 43 -12.42 -6.48 -0.80
C ASP A 43 -12.36 -5.16 -0.01
N GLY A 44 -13.00 -4.09 -0.51
CA GLY A 44 -12.98 -2.77 0.13
C GLY A 44 -11.62 -2.07 0.06
N ARG A 45 -10.87 -2.31 -1.02
CA ARG A 45 -9.54 -1.73 -1.25
C ARG A 45 -9.56 -0.69 -2.35
N VAL A 46 -8.77 0.36 -2.16
CA VAL A 46 -8.48 1.41 -3.14
C VAL A 46 -7.08 1.24 -3.70
N LEU A 47 -6.83 1.76 -4.90
CA LEU A 47 -5.50 1.71 -5.51
C LEU A 47 -4.70 2.93 -5.08
N VAL A 48 -3.62 2.70 -4.33
CA VAL A 48 -2.72 3.75 -3.84
C VAL A 48 -1.42 3.70 -4.62
N LEU A 49 -1.03 4.81 -5.23
CA LEU A 49 0.29 5.02 -5.82
C LEU A 49 1.23 5.59 -4.75
N PHE A 50 2.28 4.86 -4.40
CA PHE A 50 3.26 5.33 -3.41
C PHE A 50 4.24 6.33 -4.02
N ASP A 51 4.64 7.32 -3.23
CA ASP A 51 5.68 8.29 -3.63
C ASP A 51 7.06 7.60 -3.72
N ASN A 52 7.21 6.46 -3.07
CA ASN A 52 8.42 5.63 -3.09
C ASN A 52 8.44 4.65 -4.28
N ASN A 53 9.64 4.38 -4.79
CA ASN A 53 9.86 3.29 -5.74
C ASN A 53 9.88 1.95 -4.99
N LEU A 54 9.02 1.00 -5.37
CA LEU A 54 8.91 -0.28 -4.67
C LEU A 54 10.11 -1.19 -4.92
N ASP A 55 10.79 -1.03 -6.06
CA ASP A 55 12.01 -1.76 -6.37
C ASP A 55 13.13 -1.47 -5.34
N ASP A 56 13.13 -0.29 -4.70
CA ASP A 56 14.12 0.07 -3.67
C ASP A 56 13.97 -0.76 -2.38
N TYR A 57 12.85 -1.48 -2.23
CA TYR A 57 12.51 -2.35 -1.11
C TYR A 57 12.50 -3.84 -1.53
N ASP A 58 12.93 -4.15 -2.75
CA ASP A 58 12.81 -5.47 -3.40
C ASP A 58 11.36 -5.99 -3.44
N LEU A 59 10.37 -5.10 -3.49
CA LEU A 59 8.94 -5.48 -3.49
C LEU A 59 8.42 -5.71 -4.91
N GLU A 60 7.66 -6.78 -5.10
CA GLU A 60 6.97 -7.03 -6.36
C GLU A 60 5.79 -6.06 -6.55
N SER A 61 5.55 -5.65 -7.80
CA SER A 61 4.39 -4.84 -8.17
C SER A 61 3.68 -5.51 -9.33
N HIS A 62 2.67 -6.32 -9.00
CA HIS A 62 1.82 -6.99 -10.00
C HIS A 62 0.69 -6.09 -10.54
N ASN A 63 0.59 -4.86 -10.05
CA ASN A 63 -0.49 -3.95 -10.41
C ASN A 63 -0.25 -3.30 -11.78
N PRO A 64 -1.33 -2.95 -12.52
CA PRO A 64 -1.22 -2.29 -13.83
C PRO A 64 -0.42 -0.98 -13.80
N VAL A 65 -0.39 -0.31 -12.64
CA VAL A 65 0.40 0.91 -12.41
C VAL A 65 1.58 0.55 -11.51
N LYS A 66 2.80 0.81 -11.98
CA LYS A 66 4.02 0.59 -11.18
C LYS A 66 3.97 1.43 -9.89
N ASN A 67 4.49 0.87 -8.81
CA ASN A 67 4.50 1.49 -7.46
C ASN A 67 3.12 1.69 -6.85
N SER A 68 2.09 1.03 -7.38
CA SER A 68 0.76 1.05 -6.80
C SER A 68 0.44 -0.25 -6.08
N LEU A 69 -0.40 -0.19 -5.04
CA LEU A 69 -0.93 -1.36 -4.32
C LEU A 69 -2.41 -1.15 -3.98
N TRP A 70 -3.16 -2.26 -3.97
CA TRP A 70 -4.52 -2.29 -3.44
C TRP A 70 -4.50 -2.34 -1.91
N ILE A 71 -4.89 -1.23 -1.27
CA ILE A 71 -4.84 -1.04 0.18
C ILE A 71 -6.27 -0.86 0.72
N ARG A 72 -6.57 -1.47 1.88
CA ARG A 72 -7.85 -1.25 2.57
C ARG A 72 -7.92 0.21 3.03
N LEU A 73 -9.07 0.87 2.89
CA LEU A 73 -9.23 2.23 3.41
C LEU A 73 -8.93 2.34 4.92
N SER A 74 -9.25 1.30 5.69
CA SER A 74 -8.97 1.23 7.12
C SER A 74 -7.48 1.19 7.46
N ASP A 75 -6.61 0.81 6.51
CA ASP A 75 -5.16 0.75 6.62
C ASP A 75 -4.48 2.09 6.25
N LEU A 76 -5.26 3.10 5.85
CA LEU A 76 -4.79 4.43 5.44
C LEU A 76 -5.13 5.51 6.47
N ALA A 77 -4.34 6.56 6.49
CA ALA A 77 -4.64 7.84 7.14
C ALA A 77 -4.62 8.95 6.08
N ILE A 78 -5.66 9.77 6.04
CA ILE A 78 -5.73 10.91 5.12
C ILE A 78 -4.71 11.97 5.57
N GLU A 79 -3.88 12.43 4.65
CA GLU A 79 -2.96 13.55 4.86
C GLU A 79 -3.58 14.80 4.24
N GLY A 80 -3.93 15.78 5.10
CA GLY A 80 -4.54 17.06 4.71
C GLY A 80 -3.55 18.12 4.28
#